data_AF-A0A0N0X6Y6-F1
#
_entry.id   AF-A0A0N0X6Y6-F1
#
_cell.length_a   1.000
_cell.length_b   1.000
_cell.length_c   1.000
_cell.angle_alpha   90.00
_cell.angle_beta   90.00
_cell.angle_gamma   90.00
#
_symmetry.space_group_name_H-M   'P 1'
#
loop_
_entity.id
_entity.type
_entity.pdbx_description
1 polymer ?
#
loop_
_entity_poly.entity_id
_entity_poly.type
_entity_poly.pdbx_seq_one_letter_code
_entity_poly.pdbx_strand_id
1 'polypeptide(L)'
;MAWQALAIQGDISKLEDLDRIYTQIQAAKGRINILFANTGLGDFQPLGSAAEESFDRNFGVDVKGTLFIVQKALPLMRCGGSIILIGSTTAAIRGSRRSSVISGFG
;
A
#
# COMPACT_ATOMS: atom_id res chain seq x y z
N MET A 1 -12.70 8.25 28.14
CA MET A 1 -12.07 7.22 27.28
C MET A 1 -10.83 7.85 26.62
N ALA A 2 -9.69 7.17 26.65
CA ALA A 2 -8.46 7.61 25.99
C ALA A 2 -8.19 6.72 24.77
N TRP A 3 -7.80 7.33 23.65
CA TRP A 3 -7.39 6.60 22.46
C TRP A 3 -5.96 6.06 22.63
N GLN A 4 -5.70 4.85 22.12
CA GLN A 4 -4.37 4.26 22.10
C GLN A 4 -3.86 4.20 20.67
N ALA A 5 -2.61 4.61 20.45
CA ALA A 5 -1.93 4.54 19.17
C ALA A 5 -0.67 3.69 19.30
N LEU A 6 -0.35 2.94 18.23
CA LEU A 6 0.89 2.19 18.08
C LEU A 6 1.47 2.55 16.71
N ALA A 7 2.70 3.07 16.69
CA ALA A 7 3.43 3.35 15.47
C ALA A 7 4.44 2.23 15.20
N ILE A 8 4.39 1.64 14.01
CA ILE A 8 5.33 0.60 13.57
C ILE A 8 5.90 1.05 12.23
N GLN A 9 7.21 1.28 12.17
CA GLN A 9 7.89 1.60 10.93
C GLN A 9 8.03 0.33 10.06
N GLY A 10 7.88 0.46 8.75
CA GLY A 10 8.26 -0.57 7.79
C GLY A 10 8.03 -0.15 6.34
N ASP A 11 8.71 -0.84 5.43
CA ASP A 11 8.60 -0.70 3.99
C ASP A 11 7.72 -1.82 3.43
N ILE A 12 6.58 -1.44 2.86
CA ILE A 12 5.57 -2.39 2.39
C ILE A 12 5.99 -3.13 1.12
N SER A 13 7.04 -2.68 0.42
CA SER A 13 7.62 -3.41 -0.71
C SER A 13 8.42 -4.64 -0.28
N LYS A 14 8.78 -4.72 1.01
CA LYS A 14 9.57 -5.79 1.65
C LYS A 14 8.68 -6.69 2.50
N LEU A 15 8.61 -7.97 2.13
CA LEU A 15 7.74 -8.93 2.81
C LEU A 15 8.14 -9.16 4.28
N GLU A 16 9.44 -9.14 4.57
CA GLU A 16 9.99 -9.24 5.93
C GLU A 16 9.49 -8.14 6.87
N ASP A 17 9.35 -6.91 6.36
CA ASP A 17 8.81 -5.79 7.13
C ASP A 17 7.32 -5.97 7.38
N LEU A 18 6.57 -6.46 6.39
CA LEU A 18 5.17 -6.80 6.58
C LEU A 18 4.99 -7.90 7.62
N ASP A 19 5.78 -8.96 7.58
CA ASP A 19 5.75 -10.03 8.59
C ASP A 19 5.97 -9.46 10.00
N ARG A 20 7.01 -8.64 10.16
CA ARG A 20 7.30 -7.98 11.44
C ARG A 20 6.15 -7.07 11.91
N ILE A 21 5.56 -6.28 11.02
CA ILE A 21 4.42 -5.41 11.32
C ILE A 21 3.24 -6.24 11.84
N TYR A 22 2.87 -7.30 11.12
CA TYR A 22 1.71 -8.12 11.49
C TYR A 22 1.91 -8.90 12.78
N THR A 23 3.14 -9.38 13.05
CA THR A 23 3.48 -9.96 14.36
C THR A 23 3.26 -8.96 15.49
N GLN A 24 3.67 -7.70 15.31
CA GLN A 24 3.49 -6.66 16.34
C GLN A 24 2.01 -6.28 16.51
N ILE A 25 1.24 -6.18 15.42
CA ILE A 25 -0.21 -5.92 15.50
C ILE A 25 -0.93 -7.06 16.24
N GLN A 26 -0.59 -8.31 15.92
CA GLN A 26 -1.15 -9.47 16.58
C GLN A 26 -0.84 -9.48 18.08
N ALA A 27 0.41 -9.19 18.47
CA ALA A 27 0.81 -9.13 19.87
C ALA A 27 0.11 -7.99 20.64
N ALA A 28 -0.05 -6.82 20.02
CA ALA A 28 -0.58 -5.63 20.70
C ALA A 28 -2.12 -5.57 20.74
N LYS A 29 -2.80 -6.06 19.71
CA LYS A 29 -4.26 -5.90 19.53
C LYS A 29 -4.99 -7.19 19.19
N GLY A 30 -4.29 -8.22 18.69
CA GLY A 30 -4.85 -9.55 18.37
C GLY A 30 -5.76 -9.62 17.14
N ARG A 31 -6.32 -8.50 16.68
CA ARG A 31 -7.30 -8.44 15.58
C ARG A 31 -7.26 -7.12 14.84
N ILE A 32 -7.80 -7.13 13.62
CA ILE A 32 -7.99 -5.96 12.77
C ILE A 32 -9.48 -5.81 12.44
N ASN A 33 -10.06 -4.66 12.79
CA ASN A 33 -11.44 -4.31 12.45
C ASN A 33 -11.52 -3.62 11.08
N ILE A 34 -10.61 -2.69 10.85
CA ILE A 34 -10.54 -1.86 9.65
C ILE A 34 -9.08 -1.84 9.22
N LEU A 35 -8.83 -2.21 7.97
CA LEU A 35 -7.56 -1.97 7.30
C LEU A 35 -7.75 -0.81 6.33
N PHE A 36 -6.95 0.23 6.49
CA PHE A 36 -6.87 1.35 5.56
C PHE A 36 -5.51 1.28 4.85
N ALA A 37 -5.49 0.70 3.65
CA ALA A 37 -4.28 0.57 2.85
C ALA A 37 -4.18 1.77 1.91
N ASN A 38 -3.32 2.72 2.28
CA ASN A 38 -3.00 3.88 1.47
C ASN A 38 -1.57 3.76 0.95
N THR A 39 -1.43 3.61 -0.36
CA THR A 39 -0.15 3.54 -1.07
C THR A 39 -0.08 4.65 -2.11
N GLY A 40 1.11 4.91 -2.64
CA GLY A 40 1.36 6.01 -3.55
C GLY A 40 2.72 6.63 -3.32
N LEU A 41 3.64 6.36 -4.24
CA LEU A 41 4.91 7.08 -4.33
C LEU A 41 4.76 8.31 -5.24
N GLY A 42 5.46 9.39 -4.89
CA GLY A 42 5.47 10.64 -5.64
C GLY A 42 6.47 10.68 -6.79
N ASP A 43 6.61 9.61 -7.58
CA ASP A 43 7.51 9.60 -8.75
C ASP A 43 6.79 10.15 -9.98
N PHE A 44 7.04 11.42 -10.28
CA PHE A 44 6.49 12.12 -11.44
C PHE A 44 7.56 12.24 -12.53
N GLN A 45 7.53 11.31 -13.49
CA GLN A 45 8.40 11.32 -14.66
C GLN A 45 7.59 11.22 -15.97
N PRO A 46 8.01 11.93 -17.03
CA PRO A 46 7.54 11.66 -18.38
C PRO A 46 7.91 10.25 -18.83
N LEU A 47 7.09 9.66 -19.71
CA LEU A 47 7.29 8.29 -20.18
C LEU A 47 8.66 8.05 -20.79
N GLY A 48 9.13 8.97 -21.64
CA GLY A 48 10.45 8.86 -22.29
C GLY A 48 11.65 8.97 -21.34
N SER A 49 11.41 9.24 -20.05
CA SER A 49 12.43 9.33 -19.00
C SER A 49 12.16 8.35 -17.87
N ALA A 50 11.20 7.44 -18.04
CA ALA A 50 10.91 6.41 -17.05
C ALA A 50 12.07 5.41 -16.97
N ALA A 51 12.74 5.37 -15.82
CA ALA A 51 13.75 4.38 -15.52
C ALA A 51 13.11 3.10 -14.97
N GLU A 52 13.72 1.94 -15.25
CA GLU A 52 13.25 0.63 -14.79
C GLU A 52 13.19 0.59 -13.25
N GLU A 53 14.16 1.20 -12.58
CA GLU A 53 14.20 1.29 -11.12
C GLU A 53 13.00 2.07 -10.55
N SER A 54 12.52 3.10 -11.25
CA SER A 54 11.32 3.84 -10.85
C SER A 54 10.06 3.01 -11.08
N PHE A 55 10.01 2.22 -12.16
CA PHE A 55 8.91 1.27 -12.39
C PHE A 55 8.84 0.24 -11.26
N ASP A 56 9.95 -0.46 -10.99
CA ASP A 56 10.03 -1.51 -9.97
C ASP A 56 9.67 -0.98 -8.58
N ARG A 57 10.12 0.23 -8.27
CA ARG A 57 9.80 0.89 -7.01
C ARG A 57 8.31 1.19 -6.88
N ASN A 58 7.70 1.79 -7.91
CA ASN A 58 6.26 2.10 -7.91
C ASN A 58 5.41 0.83 -7.83
N PHE A 59 5.68 -0.16 -8.68
CA PHE A 59 4.93 -1.43 -8.66
C PHE A 59 5.20 -2.26 -7.40
N GLY A 60 6.42 -2.19 -6.86
CA GLY A 60 6.80 -2.83 -5.62
C GLY A 60 5.99 -2.32 -4.42
N VAL A 61 5.70 -1.02 -4.37
CA VAL A 61 4.90 -0.40 -3.29
C VAL A 61 3.42 -0.48 -3.58
N ASP A 62 2.97 0.06 -4.72
CA ASP A 62 1.56 0.33 -4.98
C ASP A 62 0.78 -0.93 -5.34
N VAL A 63 1.42 -1.90 -6.01
CA VAL A 63 0.77 -3.14 -6.43
C VAL A 63 1.12 -4.28 -5.47
N LYS A 64 2.40 -4.65 -5.44
CA LYS A 64 2.89 -5.75 -4.60
C LYS A 64 2.65 -5.45 -3.12
N GLY A 65 3.09 -4.29 -2.62
CA GLY A 65 2.92 -3.92 -1.22
C GLY A 65 1.46 -3.92 -0.76
N THR A 66 0.56 -3.30 -1.54
CA THR A 66 -0.89 -3.30 -1.26
C THR A 66 -1.46 -4.71 -1.20
N LEU A 67 -1.13 -5.57 -2.19
CA LEU A 67 -1.60 -6.96 -2.23
C LEU A 67 -1.20 -7.73 -0.98
N PHE A 68 0.09 -7.67 -0.61
CA PHE A 68 0.61 -8.44 0.52
C PHE A 68 0.21 -7.85 1.88
N ILE A 69 -0.02 -6.54 1.98
CA ILE A 69 -0.67 -5.95 3.14
C ILE A 69 -2.05 -6.59 3.34
N VAL A 70 -2.89 -6.62 2.31
CA VAL A 70 -4.22 -7.23 2.41
C VAL A 70 -4.11 -8.70 2.77
N GLN A 71 -3.28 -9.46 2.05
CA GLN A 71 -3.12 -10.89 2.27
C GLN A 71 -2.76 -11.21 3.72
N LYS A 72 -1.81 -10.49 4.31
CA LYS A 72 -1.38 -10.73 5.70
C LYS A 72 -2.38 -10.21 6.75
N ALA A 73 -3.26 -9.27 6.40
CA ALA A 73 -4.34 -8.83 7.29
C ALA A 73 -5.46 -9.86 7.40
N LEU A 74 -5.77 -10.60 6.33
CA LEU A 74 -6.94 -11.49 6.26
C LEU A 74 -7.05 -12.45 7.47
N PRO A 75 -5.98 -13.12 7.94
CA PRO A 75 -6.05 -14.00 9.11
C PRO A 75 -6.39 -13.29 10.43
N LEU A 76 -6.16 -11.98 10.52
CA LEU A 76 -6.44 -11.16 11.71
C LEU A 76 -7.77 -10.39 11.59
N MET A 77 -8.41 -10.44 10.42
CA MET A 77 -9.65 -9.73 10.16
C MET A 77 -10.84 -10.46 10.77
N ARG A 78 -11.72 -9.70 11.44
CA ARG A 78 -12.97 -10.25 11.97
C ARG A 78 -14.06 -10.34 10.91
N CYS A 79 -15.08 -11.18 11.17
CA CYS A 79 -16.35 -11.11 10.44
C CYS A 79 -16.96 -9.69 10.53
N GLY A 80 -17.35 -9.15 9.38
CA GLY A 80 -17.84 -7.78 9.26
C GLY A 80 -16.76 -6.70 9.44
N GLY A 81 -15.48 -7.04 9.30
CA GLY A 81 -14.41 -6.06 9.13
C GLY A 81 -14.40 -5.47 7.72
N SER A 82 -13.62 -4.41 7.50
CA SER A 82 -13.53 -3.73 6.21
C SER A 82 -12.09 -3.48 5.78
N ILE A 83 -11.85 -3.60 4.48
CA ILE A 83 -10.61 -3.20 3.83
C ILE A 83 -10.93 -2.02 2.92
N ILE A 84 -10.21 -0.92 3.11
CA ILE A 84 -10.32 0.29 2.30
C ILE A 84 -9.00 0.45 1.56
N LEU A 85 -9.06 0.35 0.22
CA LEU A 85 -7.92 0.57 -0.66
C LEU A 85 -8.02 1.98 -1.24
N ILE A 86 -6.98 2.79 -1.04
CA ILE A 86 -6.93 4.12 -1.62
C ILE A 86 -6.23 4.04 -2.99
N GLY A 87 -7.00 4.35 -4.03
CA GLY A 87 -6.50 4.51 -5.39
C GLY A 87 -6.44 5.98 -5.83
N SER A 88 -6.02 6.20 -7.06
CA SER A 88 -5.94 7.53 -7.69
C SER A 88 -6.84 7.62 -8.92
N THR A 89 -7.54 8.76 -9.07
CA THR A 89 -8.32 9.06 -10.29
C THR A 89 -7.43 9.25 -11.52
N THR A 90 -6.19 9.70 -11.32
CA THR A 90 -5.17 9.76 -12.38
C THR A 90 -4.81 8.34 -12.84
N ALA A 91 -4.71 7.38 -11.90
CA ALA A 91 -4.49 5.98 -12.26
C ALA A 91 -5.70 5.35 -12.97
N ALA A 92 -6.92 5.66 -12.51
CA ALA A 92 -8.11 4.96 -12.94
C ALA A 92 -8.81 5.53 -14.19
N ILE A 93 -8.75 6.85 -14.41
CA ILE A 93 -9.66 7.53 -15.35
C ILE A 93 -8.94 8.55 -16.26
N ARG A 94 -7.81 9.14 -15.82
CA ARG A 94 -7.09 10.16 -16.60
C ARG A 94 -5.59 9.91 -16.66
N GLY A 95 -5.14 9.41 -17.81
CA GLY A 95 -3.73 9.36 -18.14
C GLY A 95 -3.06 10.72 -18.01
N SER A 96 -1.87 10.73 -17.40
CA SER A 96 -1.09 11.94 -17.17
C SER A 96 0.31 11.75 -17.72
N ARG A 97 0.70 12.67 -18.62
CA ARG A 97 2.04 12.71 -19.20
C ARG A 97 3.17 12.88 -18.19
N ARG A 98 2.87 13.34 -16.97
CA ARG A 98 3.88 13.56 -15.91
C ARG A 98 3.94 12.42 -14.90
N SER A 99 3.06 11.42 -15.00
CA SER A 99 2.97 10.29 -14.06
C SER A 99 2.65 9.00 -14.82
N SER A 100 3.23 8.82 -16.01
CA SER A 100 2.84 7.78 -16.96
C SER A 100 3.04 6.36 -16.44
N VAL A 101 4.02 6.14 -15.55
CA VAL A 101 4.28 4.85 -14.91
C VAL A 101 3.05 4.34 -14.13
N ILE A 102 2.31 5.25 -13.50
CA ILE A 102 1.17 4.92 -12.62
C ILE A 102 -0.20 5.27 -13.22
N SER A 103 -0.26 5.96 -14.37
CA SER A 103 -1.53 6.52 -14.90
C SER A 103 -1.97 6.08 -16.30
N GLY A 104 -1.30 5.10 -16.92
CA GLY A 104 -1.66 4.67 -18.27
C GLY A 104 -1.36 5.74 -19.33
N PHE A 105 -1.53 5.38 -20.59
CA PHE A 105 -1.24 6.25 -21.73
C PHE A 105 -2.54 6.94 -22.18
N GLY A 106 -2.53 8.28 -22.17
CA GLY A 106 -3.60 9.11 -22.73
C GLY A 106 -3.24 9.61 -24.12
#